data_AF-A0A3F3MLI1-F1
#
_entry.id   AF-A0A3F3MLI1-F1
#
_cell.length_a   1.000
_cell.length_b   1.000
_cell.length_c   1.000
_cell.angle_alpha   90.00
_cell.angle_beta   90.00
_cell.angle_gamma   90.00
#
_symmetry.space_group_name_H-M   'P 1'
#
loop_
_entity.id
_entity.type
_entity.pdbx_description
1 polymer ?
#
loop_
_entity_poly.entity_id
_entity_poly.type
_entity_poly.pdbx_seq_one_letter_code
_entity_poly.pdbx_strand_id
1 'polypeptide(L)'
;DLLIEDKGHSIALHYRKNPELENNAIYIMQQIKYFYPQLKLNRGKFVVELLPKQADKCKAIQTVLNHINLPLTHPIFIGDDLTDESGFIFINQQFGTSIKVGSGETEAQYRLKDINSVSNFLFFFLEKIKKLYVKNSQDQNGEQICLN
;
A
#
# COMPACT_ATOMS: atom_id res chain seq x y z
N ASP A 1 1.33 -17.00 24.49
CA ASP A 1 0.71 -15.70 24.79
C ASP A 1 0.39 -14.87 23.56
N LEU A 2 -0.73 -14.15 23.63
CA LEU A 2 -1.14 -13.12 22.67
C LEU A 2 -0.52 -11.78 23.06
N LEU A 3 -0.22 -10.93 22.08
CA LEU A 3 0.28 -9.58 22.29
C LEU A 3 -0.72 -8.55 21.75
N ILE A 4 -1.12 -7.62 22.61
CA ILE A 4 -1.97 -6.48 22.22
C ILE A 4 -1.07 -5.32 21.83
N GLU A 5 -1.37 -4.69 20.69
CA GLU A 5 -0.76 -3.46 20.23
C GLU A 5 -1.86 -2.40 20.05
N ASP A 6 -1.69 -1.27 20.73
CA ASP A 6 -2.50 -0.07 20.52
C ASP A 6 -1.84 0.81 19.45
N LYS A 7 -2.56 1.04 18.35
CA LYS A 7 -2.12 1.89 17.22
C LYS A 7 -2.79 3.26 17.25
N GLY A 8 -3.44 3.64 18.36
CA GLY A 8 -4.18 4.88 18.57
C GLY A 8 -5.56 4.90 17.92
N HIS A 9 -5.63 4.56 16.62
CA HIS A 9 -6.90 4.51 15.87
C HIS A 9 -7.38 3.08 15.60
N SER A 10 -6.65 2.08 16.08
CA SER A 10 -6.99 0.66 15.93
C SER A 10 -6.26 -0.17 16.97
N ILE A 11 -6.77 -1.37 17.22
CA ILE A 11 -6.14 -2.35 18.12
C ILE A 11 -5.76 -3.57 17.30
N ALA A 12 -4.54 -4.07 17.51
CA ALA A 12 -4.06 -5.30 16.90
C ALA A 12 -3.77 -6.36 17.97
N LEU A 13 -4.14 -7.61 17.68
CA LEU A 13 -3.90 -8.76 18.52
C LEU A 13 -3.01 -9.74 17.76
N HIS A 14 -1.75 -9.81 18.16
CA HIS A 14 -0.72 -10.61 17.52
C HIS A 14 -0.62 -11.99 18.16
N TYR A 15 -0.49 -13.01 17.33
CA TYR A 15 -0.35 -14.42 17.73
C TYR A 15 0.85 -15.09 17.06
N ARG A 16 1.80 -14.31 16.50
CA ARG A 16 2.96 -14.84 15.76
C ARG A 16 3.82 -15.82 16.57
N LYS A 17 3.99 -15.59 17.87
CA LYS A 17 4.76 -16.48 18.74
C LYS A 17 4.02 -17.78 19.07
N ASN A 18 2.71 -17.83 18.85
CA ASN A 18 1.82 -18.92 19.23
C ASN A 18 0.71 -19.09 18.16
N PRO A 19 1.06 -19.55 16.93
CA PRO A 19 0.13 -19.62 15.79
C PRO A 19 -1.17 -20.39 16.06
N GLU A 20 -1.13 -21.39 16.93
CA GLU A 20 -2.28 -22.20 17.36
C GLU A 20 -3.38 -21.38 18.06
N LEU A 21 -3.06 -20.17 18.55
CA LEU A 21 -4.01 -19.27 19.19
C LEU A 21 -4.83 -18.43 18.20
N GLU A 22 -4.68 -18.63 16.88
CA GLU A 22 -5.40 -17.86 15.86
C GLU A 22 -6.92 -17.81 16.10
N ASN A 23 -7.55 -18.96 16.33
CA ASN A 23 -9.00 -19.02 16.57
C ASN A 23 -9.41 -18.26 17.84
N ASN A 24 -8.57 -18.31 18.89
CA ASN A 24 -8.80 -17.56 20.12
C ASN A 24 -8.67 -16.05 19.87
N ALA A 25 -7.66 -15.61 19.12
CA ALA A 25 -7.47 -14.21 18.76
C ALA A 25 -8.66 -13.68 17.94
N ILE A 26 -9.13 -14.44 16.96
CA ILE A 26 -10.32 -14.13 16.16
C ILE A 26 -11.55 -14.01 17.07
N TYR A 27 -11.78 -14.98 17.95
CA TYR A 27 -12.93 -15.00 18.85
C TYR A 27 -12.94 -13.76 19.76
N ILE A 28 -11.81 -13.45 20.41
CA ILE A 28 -11.67 -12.26 21.27
C ILE A 28 -12.03 -10.99 20.50
N MET A 29 -11.45 -10.80 19.32
CA MET A 29 -11.71 -9.61 18.50
C MET A 29 -13.16 -9.54 18.00
N GLN A 30 -13.80 -10.68 17.73
CA GLN A 30 -15.23 -10.74 17.37
C GLN A 30 -16.13 -10.33 18.53
N GLN A 31 -15.83 -10.78 19.75
CA GLN A 31 -16.59 -10.38 20.94
C GLN A 31 -16.47 -8.88 21.20
N ILE A 32 -15.27 -8.30 21.07
CA ILE A 32 -15.09 -6.84 21.20
C ILE A 32 -15.88 -6.11 20.11
N LYS A 33 -15.79 -6.54 18.85
CA LYS A 33 -16.52 -5.95 17.73
C LYS A 33 -18.04 -5.94 17.96
N TYR A 34 -18.61 -6.95 18.63
CA TYR A 34 -20.04 -6.99 18.94
C TYR A 34 -20.50 -5.75 19.72
N PHE A 35 -19.69 -5.26 20.66
CA PHE A 35 -19.98 -4.04 21.42
C PHE A 35 -19.66 -2.74 20.66
N TYR A 36 -18.85 -2.81 19.60
CA TYR A 36 -18.39 -1.66 18.81
C TYR A 36 -18.68 -1.87 17.31
N PRO A 37 -19.95 -1.81 16.87
CA PRO A 37 -20.36 -2.11 15.49
C PRO A 37 -19.79 -1.14 14.43
N GLN A 38 -19.28 0.02 14.86
CA GLN A 38 -18.53 0.97 14.03
C GLN A 38 -17.13 0.48 13.64
N LEU A 39 -16.66 -0.63 14.23
CA LEU A 39 -15.39 -1.27 13.89
C LEU A 39 -15.59 -2.44 12.92
N LYS A 40 -14.56 -2.71 12.12
CA LYS A 40 -14.44 -3.92 11.30
C LYS A 40 -13.24 -4.74 11.73
N LEU A 41 -13.37 -6.05 11.55
CA LEU A 41 -12.31 -7.00 11.82
C LEU A 41 -11.49 -7.17 10.53
N ASN A 42 -10.17 -7.03 10.66
CA ASN A 42 -9.23 -7.26 9.58
C ASN A 42 -8.27 -8.38 9.99
N ARG A 43 -7.98 -9.30 9.09
CA ARG A 43 -7.09 -10.44 9.34
C ARG A 43 -5.83 -10.25 8.53
N GLY A 44 -4.69 -10.21 9.21
CA GLY A 44 -3.38 -10.17 8.60
C GLY A 44 -2.56 -11.39 9.00
N LYS A 45 -1.32 -11.46 8.51
CA LYS A 45 -0.43 -12.58 8.81
C LYS A 45 0.01 -12.61 10.27
N PHE A 46 -0.57 -13.52 11.04
CA PHE A 46 -0.39 -13.69 12.48
C PHE A 46 -0.91 -12.54 13.35
N VAL A 47 -1.91 -11.82 12.86
CA VAL A 47 -2.53 -10.69 13.56
C VAL A 47 -4.00 -10.54 13.19
N VAL A 48 -4.85 -10.23 14.18
CA VAL A 48 -6.22 -9.76 13.96
C VAL A 48 -6.31 -8.31 14.41
N GLU A 49 -6.92 -7.45 13.62
CA GLU A 49 -7.06 -6.03 13.91
C GLU A 49 -8.52 -5.62 13.99
N LEU A 50 -8.82 -4.65 14.86
CA LEU A 50 -10.06 -3.90 14.89
C LEU A 50 -9.80 -2.47 14.42
N LEU A 51 -10.39 -2.13 13.28
CA LEU A 51 -10.20 -0.86 12.57
C LEU A 51 -11.55 -0.14 12.47
N PRO A 52 -11.59 1.19 12.34
CA PRO A 52 -12.81 1.89 11.95
C PRO A 52 -13.38 1.32 10.65
N LYS A 53 -14.70 1.15 10.56
CA LYS A 53 -15.35 0.55 9.39
C LYS A 53 -15.02 1.28 8.08
N GLN A 54 -14.82 2.59 8.15
CA GLN A 54 -14.43 3.45 7.02
C GLN A 54 -12.95 3.37 6.62
N ALA A 55 -12.07 2.77 7.43
CA ALA A 55 -10.64 2.72 7.15
C ALA A 55 -10.38 1.83 5.92
N ASP A 56 -10.01 2.44 4.81
CA ASP A 56 -9.88 1.76 3.52
C ASP A 56 -8.68 2.33 2.77
N LYS A 57 -7.74 1.45 2.38
CA LYS A 57 -6.53 1.84 1.64
C LYS A 57 -6.89 2.45 0.29
N CYS A 58 -7.94 1.96 -0.38
CA CYS A 58 -8.44 2.55 -1.62
C CYS A 58 -8.84 4.02 -1.43
N LYS A 59 -9.63 4.32 -0.38
CA LYS A 59 -10.02 5.70 -0.05
C LYS A 59 -8.82 6.57 0.32
N ALA A 60 -7.83 6.02 1.01
CA ALA A 60 -6.60 6.75 1.33
C ALA A 60 -5.83 7.12 0.04
N ILE A 61 -5.64 6.17 -0.87
CA ILE A 61 -5.00 6.41 -2.17
C ILE A 61 -5.76 7.47 -2.96
N GLN A 62 -7.09 7.33 -3.08
CA GLN A 62 -7.94 8.31 -3.76
C GLN A 62 -7.79 9.72 -3.17
N THR A 63 -7.79 9.82 -1.83
CA THR A 63 -7.63 11.11 -1.14
C THR A 63 -6.27 11.74 -1.45
N VAL A 64 -5.19 10.95 -1.42
CA VAL A 64 -3.84 11.43 -1.75
C VAL A 64 -3.76 11.90 -3.20
N LEU A 65 -4.27 11.13 -4.16
CA LEU A 65 -4.25 11.54 -5.57
C LEU A 65 -5.05 12.81 -5.82
N ASN A 66 -6.24 12.93 -5.21
CA ASN A 66 -7.05 14.14 -5.30
C ASN A 66 -6.33 15.36 -4.69
N HIS A 67 -5.55 15.17 -3.63
CA HIS A 67 -4.79 16.25 -3.00
C HIS A 67 -3.60 16.70 -3.83
N ILE A 68 -2.88 15.76 -4.45
CA ILE A 68 -1.72 16.06 -5.30
C ILE A 68 -2.13 16.91 -6.52
N ASN A 69 -3.33 16.66 -7.08
CA ASN A 69 -3.94 17.44 -8.18
C ASN A 69 -2.95 17.86 -9.29
N LEU A 70 -2.05 16.95 -9.66
CA LEU A 70 -1.07 17.19 -10.72
C LEU A 70 -1.62 16.61 -12.03
N PRO A 71 -1.65 17.39 -13.15
CA PRO A 71 -2.25 16.96 -14.41
C PRO A 71 -1.63 15.72 -15.06
N LEU A 72 -0.44 15.29 -14.61
CA LEU A 72 0.38 14.25 -15.24
C LEU A 72 1.09 13.34 -14.20
N THR A 73 0.39 12.93 -13.14
CA THR A 73 0.95 11.94 -12.20
C THR A 73 0.53 10.53 -12.60
N HIS A 74 1.53 9.67 -12.87
CA HIS A 74 1.33 8.23 -13.03
C HIS A 74 1.47 7.55 -11.66
N PRO A 75 0.38 7.05 -11.04
CA PRO A 75 0.46 6.51 -9.69
C PRO A 75 1.06 5.09 -9.71
N ILE A 76 2.03 4.86 -8.82
CA ILE A 76 2.63 3.54 -8.60
C ILE A 76 2.31 3.12 -7.16
N PHE A 77 1.71 1.95 -6.98
CA PHE A 77 1.39 1.39 -5.67
C PHE A 77 2.04 0.01 -5.48
N ILE A 78 2.75 -0.16 -4.38
CA ILE A 78 3.50 -1.38 -4.03
C ILE A 78 2.99 -1.88 -2.68
N GLY A 79 2.55 -3.14 -2.60
CA GLY A 79 1.98 -3.72 -1.38
C GLY A 79 2.20 -5.23 -1.28
N ASP A 80 2.12 -5.80 -0.09
CA ASP A 80 2.46 -7.20 0.20
C ASP A 80 1.28 -8.01 0.78
N ASP A 81 0.25 -7.37 1.31
CA ASP A 81 -0.81 -8.04 2.08
C ASP A 81 -2.16 -8.00 1.35
N LEU A 82 -3.12 -8.81 1.81
CA LEU A 82 -4.48 -8.88 1.27
C LEU A 82 -5.21 -7.53 1.32
N THR A 83 -4.86 -6.68 2.29
CA THR A 83 -5.44 -5.35 2.41
C THR A 83 -5.06 -4.42 1.25
N ASP A 84 -3.93 -4.69 0.57
CA ASP A 84 -3.44 -3.90 -0.56
C ASP A 84 -4.22 -4.17 -1.86
N GLU A 85 -4.93 -5.28 -1.97
CA GLU A 85 -5.67 -5.66 -3.18
C GLU A 85 -6.71 -4.61 -3.58
N SER A 86 -7.40 -4.02 -2.60
CA SER A 86 -8.31 -2.89 -2.83
C SER A 86 -7.61 -1.68 -3.47
N GLY A 87 -6.34 -1.44 -3.10
CA GLY A 87 -5.51 -0.40 -3.68
C GLY A 87 -5.02 -0.75 -5.08
N PHE A 88 -4.66 -2.00 -5.34
CA PHE A 88 -4.26 -2.45 -6.69
C PHE A 88 -5.40 -2.28 -7.69
N ILE A 89 -6.61 -2.72 -7.36
CA ILE A 89 -7.80 -2.56 -8.21
C ILE A 89 -8.02 -1.08 -8.55
N PHE A 90 -7.97 -0.21 -7.55
CA PHE A 90 -8.15 1.23 -7.76
C PHE A 90 -7.06 1.83 -8.66
N ILE A 91 -5.80 1.50 -8.42
CA ILE A 91 -4.66 2.00 -9.21
C ILE A 91 -4.76 1.53 -10.66
N ASN A 92 -5.17 0.28 -10.90
CA ASN A 92 -5.39 -0.25 -12.24
C ASN A 92 -6.49 0.54 -12.98
N GLN A 93 -7.57 0.94 -12.29
CA GLN A 93 -8.63 1.79 -12.85
C GLN A 93 -8.15 3.22 -13.18
N GLN A 94 -7.13 3.71 -12.48
CA GLN A 94 -6.48 5.00 -12.78
C GLN A 94 -5.39 4.87 -13.86
N PHE A 95 -5.31 3.74 -14.56
CA PHE A 95 -4.25 3.43 -15.53
C PHE A 95 -2.83 3.53 -14.94
N GLY A 96 -2.70 3.37 -13.62
CA GLY A 96 -1.44 3.37 -12.90
C GLY A 96 -0.76 2.00 -12.91
N THR A 97 0.30 1.86 -12.09
CA THR A 97 1.05 0.61 -11.93
C THR A 97 0.88 0.06 -10.53
N SER A 98 0.35 -1.16 -10.43
CA SER A 98 0.24 -1.92 -9.18
C SER A 98 1.29 -3.04 -9.12
N ILE A 99 1.95 -3.19 -7.97
CA ILE A 99 3.03 -4.17 -7.77
C ILE A 99 2.80 -4.94 -6.47
N LYS A 100 2.59 -6.26 -6.57
CA LYS A 100 2.54 -7.17 -5.43
C LYS A 100 3.95 -7.54 -4.97
N VAL A 101 4.17 -7.61 -3.67
CA VAL A 101 5.39 -8.17 -3.07
C VAL A 101 5.10 -9.54 -2.50
N GLY A 102 5.97 -10.51 -2.76
CA GLY A 102 5.83 -11.88 -2.24
C GLY A 102 4.98 -12.78 -3.13
N SER A 103 4.52 -13.89 -2.55
CA SER A 103 3.66 -14.88 -3.19
C SER A 103 2.17 -14.59 -2.97
N GLY A 104 1.29 -15.49 -3.46
CA GLY A 104 -0.16 -15.39 -3.30
C GLY A 104 -0.87 -14.75 -4.50
N GLU A 105 -2.15 -15.06 -4.67
CA GLU A 105 -3.01 -14.45 -5.69
C GLU A 105 -3.10 -12.93 -5.50
N THR A 106 -3.27 -12.20 -6.61
CA THR A 106 -3.32 -10.73 -6.58
C THR A 106 -3.94 -10.17 -7.85
N GLU A 107 -4.57 -9.00 -7.73
CA GLU A 107 -5.01 -8.14 -8.83
C GLU A 107 -3.91 -7.16 -9.27
N ALA A 108 -2.74 -7.17 -8.64
CA ALA A 108 -1.60 -6.37 -9.09
C ALA A 108 -1.12 -6.82 -10.47
N GLN A 109 -0.77 -5.84 -11.32
CA GLN A 109 -0.28 -6.09 -12.68
C GLN A 109 1.14 -6.68 -12.71
N TYR A 110 1.95 -6.35 -11.70
CA TYR A 110 3.34 -6.79 -11.58
C TYR A 110 3.62 -7.41 -10.22
N ARG A 111 4.76 -8.10 -10.13
CA ARG A 111 5.20 -8.75 -8.90
C ARG A 111 6.69 -8.60 -8.66
N LEU A 112 7.04 -8.30 -7.41
CA LEU A 112 8.38 -8.39 -6.87
C LEU A 112 8.45 -9.56 -5.88
N LYS A 113 9.56 -10.30 -5.92
CA LYS A 113 9.70 -11.53 -5.14
C LYS A 113 9.64 -11.28 -3.63
N ASP A 114 10.31 -10.24 -3.17
CA ASP A 114 10.56 -9.96 -1.76
C ASP A 114 10.92 -8.49 -1.54
N ILE A 115 11.14 -8.12 -0.27
CA ILE A 115 11.49 -6.76 0.15
C ILE A 115 12.82 -6.30 -0.46
N ASN A 116 13.81 -7.19 -0.64
CA ASN A 116 15.08 -6.85 -1.30
C ASN A 116 14.85 -6.43 -2.75
N SER A 117 13.93 -7.11 -3.44
CA SER A 117 13.53 -6.77 -4.80
C SER A 117 12.86 -5.39 -4.88
N VAL A 118 12.09 -5.00 -3.85
CA VAL A 118 11.54 -3.64 -3.73
C VAL A 118 12.65 -2.60 -3.61
N SER A 119 13.63 -2.83 -2.74
CA SER A 119 14.77 -1.93 -2.58
C SER A 119 15.53 -1.74 -3.90
N ASN A 120 15.82 -2.84 -4.60
CA ASN A 120 16.52 -2.80 -5.90
C ASN A 120 15.67 -2.07 -6.95
N PHE A 121 14.37 -2.34 -7.02
CA PHE A 121 13.45 -1.64 -7.92
C PHE A 121 13.49 -0.13 -7.69
N LEU A 122 13.35 0.33 -6.45
CA LEU A 122 13.37 1.76 -6.11
C LEU A 122 14.72 2.40 -6.44
N PHE A 123 15.83 1.70 -6.20
CA PHE A 123 17.16 2.15 -6.56
C PHE A 123 17.30 2.35 -8.07
N PHE A 124 16.97 1.33 -8.88
CA PHE A 124 17.04 1.43 -10.33
C PHE A 124 16.06 2.46 -10.91
N PHE A 125 14.88 2.57 -10.32
CA PHE A 125 13.87 3.55 -10.71
C PHE A 125 14.38 4.98 -10.50
N LEU A 126 14.97 5.27 -9.33
CA LEU A 126 15.59 6.56 -9.05
C LEU A 126 16.74 6.87 -10.01
N GLU A 127 17.64 5.91 -10.24
CA GLU A 127 18.76 6.06 -11.19
C GLU A 127 18.26 6.32 -12.62
N LYS A 128 17.16 5.67 -13.03
CA LYS A 128 16.56 5.89 -14.33
C LYS A 128 15.93 7.27 -14.44
N ILE A 129 15.18 7.72 -13.43
CA ILE A 129 14.58 9.06 -13.39
C ILE A 129 15.67 10.13 -13.44
N LYS A 130 16.75 9.99 -12.67
CA LYS A 130 17.89 10.94 -12.71
C LYS A 130 18.49 11.05 -14.11
N LYS A 131 18.74 9.92 -14.77
CA LYS A 131 19.28 9.92 -16.15
C LYS A 131 18.35 10.59 -17.14
N LEU A 132 17.03 10.36 -17.04
CA LEU A 132 16.04 11.00 -17.89
C LEU A 132 15.96 12.51 -17.64
N TYR A 133 16.01 12.92 -16.38
CA TYR A 133 16.01 14.34 -16.00
C TYR A 133 17.26 15.05 -16.53
N VAL A 134 18.45 14.47 -16.34
CA VAL A 134 19.72 15.03 -16.85
C VAL A 134 19.73 15.12 -18.37
N LYS A 135 19.24 14.09 -19.07
CA LYS A 135 19.16 14.10 -20.54
C LYS A 135 18.24 15.21 -21.05
N ASN A 136 17.05 15.36 -20.45
CA ASN A 136 16.11 16.42 -20.82
C ASN A 136 16.62 17.83 -20.49
N SER A 137 17.53 17.98 -19.52
CA SER A 137 18.19 19.26 -19.22
C SER A 137 19.38 19.58 -20.14
N GLN A 138 19.93 18.59 -20.84
CA GLN A 138 21.04 18.76 -21.80
C GLN A 138 20.56 18.91 -23.25
N ASP A 139 19.30 18.58 -23.57
CA ASP A 139 18.63 18.97 -24.80
C ASP A 139 18.19 20.47 -24.73
N GLN A 140 19.13 21.38 -24.43
CA GLN A 140 18.94 22.81 -24.62
C GLN A 140 19.36 23.22 -26.04
N ASN A 141 18.53 22.84 -27.03
CA ASN A 141 18.29 23.71 -28.19
C ASN A 141 17.21 24.77 -27.88
N GLY A 142 16.96 25.04 -26.59
CA GLY A 142 15.97 25.98 -26.10
C GLY A 142 16.41 27.46 -26.07
N GLU A 143 17.66 27.77 -26.40
CA GLU A 143 18.11 29.18 -26.52
C GLU A 143 17.49 29.92 -27.71
N GLN A 144 16.64 29.29 -28.53
CA GLN A 144 15.99 29.92 -29.69
C GLN A 144 14.49 30.24 -29.51
N ILE A 145 13.98 30.36 -28.28
CA ILE A 145 12.62 30.89 -28.04
C ILE A 145 12.63 32.15 -27.13
N CYS A 146 13.80 32.77 -26.96
CA CYS A 146 13.88 34.19 -26.62
C CYS A 146 14.25 34.93 -27.89
N LEU A 147 13.26 35.43 -28.65
CA LEU A 147 13.33 36.54 -29.66
C LEU A 147 12.28 36.46 -30.79
N ASN A 148 11.07 35.96 -30.56
CA ASN A 148 9.90 36.31 -31.41
C ASN A 148 8.62 36.37 -30.60
#